data_AF-A0AAI8FGJ7-F1
#
_entry.id   AF-A0AAI8FGJ7-F1
#
_cell.length_a   1.000
_cell.length_b   1.000
_cell.length_c   1.000
_cell.angle_alpha   90.00
_cell.angle_beta   90.00
_cell.angle_gamma   90.00
#
_symmetry.space_group_name_H-M   'P 1'
#
loop_
_entity.id
_entity.type
_entity.pdbx_description
1 polymer ?
#
loop_
_entity_poly.entity_id
_entity_poly.type
_entity_poly.pdbx_seq_one_letter_code
_entity_poly.pdbx_strand_id
1 'polypeptide(L)'
;MSKIMHAGRSLLELLLLIALGLVPVVSGLLVMVFQLETKLAENANISVQEAVFSVDQALDRMHETALQALPFAGKPCNDVIGKLQDQVAGRSMVRSLSLIKGNQAYCSTTSDSLADLSALALSGRQVELAYGSGAATNKLLVNFYLGGNDNGVIVTAYEMQLRNELDGFQDGLTLLLEFGDRYIWSHGDSRDRQRPSQSEFTANAHSVKYGYQVKGGYAQGYTAREARQSMLQILPSLMLVGIVTGSIVYLALFRARVGRRGTAANHA
;
A
#
# COMPACT_ATOMS: atom_id res chain seq x y z
N MET A 1 27.76 47.76 40.13
CA MET A 1 27.98 47.11 38.81
C MET A 1 28.37 45.62 38.87
N SER A 2 28.89 45.07 39.99
CA SER A 2 29.35 43.66 40.06
C SER A 2 28.24 42.58 40.09
N LYS A 3 27.03 42.87 40.60
CA LYS A 3 25.93 41.88 40.68
C LYS A 3 25.39 41.40 39.32
N ILE A 4 25.49 42.23 38.27
CA ILE A 4 24.95 41.92 36.94
C ILE A 4 25.84 40.91 36.20
N MET A 5 27.17 40.98 36.41
CA MET A 5 28.13 40.04 35.82
C MET A 5 28.02 38.61 36.41
N HIS A 6 27.67 38.46 37.69
CA HIS A 6 27.44 37.13 38.29
C HIS A 6 26.11 36.50 37.86
N ALA A 7 25.05 37.30 37.69
CA ALA A 7 23.77 36.83 37.20
C ALA A 7 23.89 36.28 35.77
N GLY A 8 24.60 36.99 34.87
CA GLY A 8 24.83 36.54 33.49
C GLY A 8 25.59 35.21 33.39
N ARG A 9 26.59 34.99 34.26
CA ARG A 9 27.37 33.74 34.28
C ARG A 9 26.56 32.55 34.81
N SER A 10 25.74 32.75 35.83
CA SER A 10 24.85 31.70 36.36
C SER A 10 23.73 31.33 35.38
N LEU A 11 23.22 32.30 34.62
CA LEU A 11 22.17 32.08 33.62
C LEU A 11 22.74 31.29 32.41
N LEU A 12 23.97 31.61 32.00
CA LEU A 12 24.67 30.89 30.92
C LEU A 12 24.96 29.43 31.30
N GLU A 13 25.36 29.15 32.54
CA GLU A 13 25.55 27.78 33.03
C GLU A 13 24.25 26.98 33.09
N LEU A 14 23.14 27.61 33.46
CA LEU A 14 21.82 26.98 33.48
C LEU A 14 21.32 26.68 32.05
N LEU A 15 21.52 27.59 31.11
CA LEU A 15 21.25 27.37 29.69
C LEU A 15 22.09 26.23 29.12
N LEU A 16 23.38 26.14 29.49
CA LEU A 16 24.27 25.06 29.07
C LEU A 16 23.81 23.70 29.59
N LEU A 17 23.38 23.63 30.86
CA LEU A 17 22.84 22.41 31.46
C LEU A 17 21.53 21.96 30.79
N ILE A 18 20.63 22.90 30.53
CA ILE A 18 19.37 22.62 29.81
C ILE A 18 19.70 22.14 28.39
N ALA A 19 20.60 22.81 27.68
CA ALA A 19 21.00 22.41 26.34
C ALA A 19 21.59 20.98 26.33
N LEU A 20 22.48 20.65 27.27
CA LEU A 20 23.10 19.33 27.37
C LEU A 20 22.09 18.21 27.71
N GLY A 21 21.09 18.50 28.54
CA GLY A 21 20.01 17.54 28.84
C GLY A 21 19.00 17.39 27.69
N LEU A 22 18.82 18.42 26.87
CA LEU A 22 17.83 18.46 25.79
C LEU A 22 18.37 17.90 24.47
N VAL A 23 19.69 17.94 24.26
CA VAL A 23 20.34 17.37 23.07
C VAL A 23 19.97 15.91 22.82
N PRO A 24 20.09 14.96 23.78
CA PRO A 24 19.72 13.56 23.57
C PRO A 24 18.24 13.37 23.21
N VAL A 25 17.36 14.20 23.79
CA VAL A 25 15.91 14.15 23.54
C VAL A 25 15.61 14.57 22.10
N VAL A 26 16.15 15.72 21.67
CA VAL A 26 15.94 16.22 20.30
C VAL A 26 16.56 15.29 19.27
N SER A 27 17.78 14.81 19.50
CA SER A 27 18.42 13.87 18.59
C SER A 27 17.62 12.56 18.48
N GLY A 28 17.11 12.05 19.60
CA GLY A 28 16.29 10.83 19.61
C GLY A 28 15.00 10.99 18.81
N LEU A 29 14.30 12.12 18.98
CA LEU A 29 13.09 12.43 18.24
C LEU A 29 13.34 12.60 16.73
N LEU A 30 14.42 13.29 16.35
CA LEU A 30 14.80 13.45 14.95
C LEU A 30 15.09 12.11 14.28
N VAL A 31 15.88 11.26 14.94
CA VAL A 31 16.21 9.92 14.46
C VAL A 31 14.95 9.07 14.32
N MET A 32 14.02 9.15 15.27
CA MET A 32 12.76 8.42 15.23
C MET A 32 11.91 8.82 14.01
N VAL A 33 11.73 10.12 13.76
CA VAL A 33 10.97 10.60 12.59
C VAL A 33 11.64 10.11 11.30
N PHE A 34 12.96 10.24 11.20
CA PHE A 34 13.69 9.77 10.03
C PHE A 34 13.52 8.25 9.79
N GLN A 35 13.59 7.43 10.86
CA GLN A 35 13.36 5.99 10.77
C GLN A 35 11.93 5.67 10.32
N LEU A 36 10.93 6.41 10.82
CA LEU A 36 9.54 6.22 10.43
C LEU A 36 9.34 6.53 8.95
N GLU A 37 9.82 7.68 8.46
CA GLU A 37 9.70 8.06 7.05
C GLU A 37 10.39 7.04 6.14
N THR A 38 11.61 6.60 6.51
CA THR A 38 12.35 5.59 5.76
C THR A 38 11.58 4.26 5.71
N LYS A 39 11.02 3.83 6.84
CA LYS A 39 10.21 2.62 6.93
C LYS A 39 8.94 2.71 6.09
N LEU A 40 8.23 3.84 6.13
CA LEU A 40 7.01 4.04 5.33
C LEU A 40 7.33 4.01 3.83
N ALA A 41 8.42 4.66 3.40
CA ALA A 41 8.87 4.63 2.02
C ALA A 41 9.24 3.22 1.54
N GLU A 42 10.01 2.49 2.34
CA GLU A 42 10.41 1.11 2.03
C GLU A 42 9.20 0.18 1.98
N ASN A 43 8.31 0.27 2.97
CA ASN A 43 7.06 -0.49 3.02
C ASN A 43 6.19 -0.25 1.79
N ALA A 44 6.00 1.02 1.39
CA ALA A 44 5.21 1.33 0.19
C ALA A 44 5.81 0.69 -1.07
N ASN A 45 7.14 0.70 -1.20
CA ASN A 45 7.83 0.10 -2.35
C ASN A 45 7.69 -1.43 -2.36
N ILE A 46 7.94 -2.09 -1.22
CA ILE A 46 7.82 -3.54 -1.08
C ILE A 46 6.37 -3.99 -1.32
N SER A 47 5.40 -3.36 -0.67
CA SER A 47 3.99 -3.75 -0.79
C SER A 47 3.45 -3.59 -2.21
N VAL A 48 3.90 -2.57 -2.96
CA VAL A 48 3.51 -2.42 -4.36
C VAL A 48 4.10 -3.53 -5.25
N GLN A 49 5.32 -3.98 -4.98
CA GLN A 49 5.92 -5.12 -5.69
C GLN A 49 5.22 -6.45 -5.34
N GLU A 50 4.96 -6.69 -4.06
CA GLU A 50 4.22 -7.86 -3.59
C GLU A 50 2.78 -7.89 -4.12
N ALA A 51 2.12 -6.73 -4.22
CA ALA A 51 0.80 -6.61 -4.81
C ALA A 51 0.78 -6.99 -6.29
N VAL A 52 1.78 -6.57 -7.07
CA VAL A 52 1.93 -7.04 -8.46
C VAL A 52 2.09 -8.55 -8.51
N PHE A 53 2.92 -9.13 -7.63
CA PHE A 53 3.09 -10.58 -7.58
C PHE A 53 1.79 -11.34 -7.24
N SER A 54 1.04 -10.87 -6.23
CA SER A 54 -0.21 -11.50 -5.84
C SER A 54 -1.30 -11.37 -6.92
N VAL A 55 -1.44 -10.18 -7.53
CA VAL A 55 -2.41 -9.96 -8.61
C VAL A 55 -2.03 -10.75 -9.86
N ASP A 56 -0.74 -10.86 -10.21
CA ASP A 56 -0.28 -11.73 -11.29
C ASP A 56 -0.66 -13.19 -11.02
N GLN A 57 -0.49 -13.67 -9.78
CA GLN A 57 -0.89 -15.03 -9.40
C GLN A 57 -2.41 -15.24 -9.51
N ALA A 58 -3.23 -14.25 -9.15
CA ALA A 58 -4.67 -14.32 -9.31
C ALA A 58 -5.09 -14.38 -10.79
N LEU A 59 -4.45 -13.59 -11.65
CA LEU A 59 -4.66 -13.61 -13.10
C LEU A 59 -4.13 -14.89 -13.74
N ASP A 60 -3.08 -15.50 -13.20
CA ASP A 60 -2.57 -16.78 -13.66
C ASP A 60 -3.58 -17.91 -13.49
N ARG A 61 -4.31 -17.93 -12.37
CA ARG A 61 -5.42 -18.88 -12.17
C ARG A 61 -6.54 -18.68 -13.19
N MET A 62 -6.79 -17.44 -13.62
CA MET A 62 -7.74 -17.16 -14.70
C MET A 62 -7.21 -17.64 -16.05
N HIS A 63 -5.93 -17.43 -16.32
CA HIS A 63 -5.25 -17.92 -17.52
C HIS A 63 -5.33 -19.45 -17.64
N GLU A 64 -5.04 -20.18 -16.56
CA GLU A 64 -5.19 -21.64 -16.52
C GLU A 64 -6.63 -22.09 -16.79
N THR A 65 -7.61 -21.38 -16.23
CA THR A 65 -9.03 -21.66 -16.49
C THR A 65 -9.36 -21.43 -17.97
N ALA A 66 -8.84 -20.36 -18.57
CA ALA A 66 -9.03 -20.06 -19.98
C ALA A 66 -8.44 -21.15 -20.88
N LEU A 67 -7.23 -21.65 -20.55
CA LEU A 67 -6.58 -22.75 -21.27
C LEU A 67 -7.40 -24.04 -21.23
N GLN A 68 -8.03 -24.35 -20.09
CA GLN A 68 -8.89 -25.53 -19.97
C GLN A 68 -10.21 -25.41 -20.76
N ALA A 69 -10.69 -24.20 -20.97
CA ALA A 69 -11.90 -23.93 -21.73
C ALA A 69 -11.64 -23.76 -23.24
N LEU A 70 -10.40 -23.46 -23.64
CA LEU A 70 -10.00 -23.24 -25.03
C LEU A 70 -10.37 -24.39 -26.00
N PRO A 71 -10.28 -25.69 -25.64
CA PRO A 71 -10.70 -26.79 -26.51
C PRO A 71 -12.21 -26.82 -26.85
N PHE A 72 -13.04 -26.03 -26.15
CA PHE A 72 -14.45 -25.88 -26.47
C PHE A 72 -14.71 -24.74 -27.47
N ALA A 73 -13.75 -23.82 -27.63
CA ALA A 73 -13.87 -22.70 -28.54
C ALA A 73 -13.94 -23.19 -29.99
N GLY A 74 -14.94 -22.72 -30.73
CA GLY A 74 -15.24 -23.13 -32.11
C GLY A 74 -16.30 -24.23 -32.24
N LYS A 75 -16.71 -24.89 -31.15
CA LYS A 75 -17.85 -25.81 -31.12
C LYS A 75 -19.18 -25.06 -30.97
N PRO A 76 -20.31 -25.63 -31.45
CA PRO A 76 -21.63 -25.00 -31.28
C PRO A 76 -21.98 -24.87 -29.79
N CYS A 77 -22.57 -23.74 -29.40
CA CYS A 77 -22.82 -23.40 -27.99
C CYS A 77 -23.68 -24.46 -27.27
N ASN A 78 -24.69 -25.01 -27.96
CA ASN A 78 -25.61 -26.01 -27.40
C ASN A 78 -24.90 -27.28 -26.89
N ASP A 79 -23.77 -27.65 -27.51
CA ASP A 79 -23.06 -28.89 -27.18
C ASP A 79 -22.04 -28.71 -26.04
N VAL A 80 -21.63 -27.46 -25.77
CA VAL A 80 -20.53 -27.16 -24.83
C VAL A 80 -20.98 -26.36 -23.60
N ILE A 81 -22.13 -25.68 -23.67
CA ILE A 81 -22.59 -24.79 -22.59
C ILE A 81 -22.71 -25.50 -21.24
N GLY A 82 -23.20 -26.75 -21.21
CA GLY A 82 -23.29 -27.54 -19.98
C GLY A 82 -21.90 -27.83 -19.37
N LYS A 83 -20.91 -28.16 -20.21
CA LYS A 83 -19.53 -28.40 -19.75
C LYS A 83 -18.88 -27.14 -19.22
N LEU A 84 -19.17 -25.98 -19.83
CA LEU A 84 -18.68 -24.70 -19.32
C LEU A 84 -19.33 -24.36 -17.98
N GLN A 85 -20.63 -24.63 -17.82
CA GLN A 85 -21.32 -24.44 -16.53
C GLN A 85 -20.75 -25.33 -15.43
N ASP A 86 -20.42 -26.60 -15.74
CA ASP A 86 -19.75 -27.50 -14.79
C ASP A 86 -18.36 -26.97 -14.37
N GLN A 87 -17.59 -26.41 -15.32
CA GLN A 87 -16.29 -25.79 -15.03
C GLN A 87 -16.40 -24.55 -14.14
N VAL A 88 -17.43 -23.73 -14.35
CA VAL A 88 -17.71 -22.56 -13.50
C VAL A 88 -18.17 -23.01 -12.11
N ALA A 89 -19.07 -24.00 -12.02
CA ALA A 89 -19.59 -24.51 -10.75
C ALA A 89 -18.48 -25.10 -9.86
N GLY A 90 -17.45 -25.70 -10.46
CA GLY A 90 -16.29 -26.24 -9.73
C GLY A 90 -15.29 -25.19 -9.23
N ARG A 91 -15.42 -23.91 -9.63
CA ARG A 91 -14.44 -22.85 -9.35
C ARG A 91 -15.12 -21.62 -8.75
N SER A 92 -15.08 -21.48 -7.43
CA SER A 92 -15.70 -20.36 -6.70
C SER A 92 -15.25 -18.96 -7.13
N MET A 93 -14.07 -18.86 -7.75
CA MET A 93 -13.48 -17.59 -8.20
C MET A 93 -14.01 -17.11 -9.57
N VAL A 94 -14.56 -18.02 -10.38
CA VAL A 94 -14.99 -17.74 -11.75
C VAL A 94 -16.50 -17.48 -11.75
N ARG A 95 -16.92 -16.35 -12.30
CA ARG A 95 -18.34 -16.01 -12.48
C ARG A 95 -18.88 -16.62 -13.77
N SER A 96 -18.12 -16.47 -14.87
CA SER A 96 -18.57 -16.94 -16.17
C SER A 96 -17.43 -17.26 -17.12
N LEU A 97 -17.74 -18.12 -18.09
CA LEU A 97 -16.89 -18.45 -19.22
C LEU A 97 -17.63 -18.08 -20.50
N SER A 98 -16.92 -17.41 -21.41
CA SER A 98 -17.46 -17.02 -22.71
C SER A 98 -16.52 -17.44 -23.82
N LEU A 99 -17.08 -17.92 -24.93
CA LEU A 99 -16.32 -18.37 -26.10
C LEU A 99 -16.40 -17.32 -27.22
N ILE A 100 -15.25 -17.09 -27.84
CA ILE A 100 -15.05 -16.14 -28.93
C ILE A 100 -14.76 -16.91 -30.22
N LYS A 101 -15.33 -16.46 -31.33
CA LYS A 101 -15.00 -16.91 -32.69
C LYS A 101 -14.93 -15.69 -33.61
N GLY A 102 -13.80 -15.50 -34.29
CA GLY A 102 -13.57 -14.33 -35.15
C GLY A 102 -13.82 -13.00 -34.43
N ASN A 103 -13.29 -12.86 -33.21
CA ASN A 103 -13.44 -11.71 -32.31
C ASN A 103 -14.89 -11.40 -31.88
N GLN A 104 -15.84 -12.32 -32.10
CA GLN A 104 -17.21 -12.19 -31.63
C GLN A 104 -17.52 -13.23 -30.56
N ALA A 105 -18.05 -12.77 -29.43
CA ALA A 105 -18.56 -13.63 -28.38
C ALA A 105 -19.88 -14.26 -28.84
N TYR A 106 -19.93 -15.59 -28.86
CA TYR A 106 -21.08 -16.34 -29.38
C TYR A 106 -21.76 -17.24 -28.34
N CYS A 107 -21.07 -17.54 -27.23
CA CYS A 107 -21.55 -18.41 -26.18
C CYS A 107 -21.06 -17.88 -24.84
N SER A 108 -21.92 -17.84 -23.83
CA SER A 108 -21.56 -17.44 -22.46
C SER A 108 -22.38 -18.25 -21.46
N THR A 109 -21.77 -18.61 -20.33
CA THR A 109 -22.47 -19.30 -19.22
C THR A 109 -23.42 -18.39 -18.46
N THR A 110 -23.31 -17.08 -18.64
CA THR A 110 -24.16 -16.05 -18.00
C THR A 110 -24.82 -15.17 -19.07
N SER A 111 -25.81 -14.40 -18.66
CA SER A 111 -26.49 -13.43 -19.53
C SER A 111 -25.73 -12.10 -19.68
N ASP A 112 -24.40 -12.13 -19.54
CA ASP A 112 -23.57 -10.92 -19.71
C ASP A 112 -23.61 -10.46 -21.19
N SER A 113 -23.39 -9.16 -21.42
CA SER A 113 -23.41 -8.57 -22.76
C SER A 113 -22.33 -9.16 -23.67
N LEU A 114 -22.72 -9.97 -24.65
CA LEU A 114 -21.81 -10.51 -25.66
C LEU A 114 -21.14 -9.41 -26.49
N ALA A 115 -21.78 -8.24 -26.64
CA ALA A 115 -21.22 -7.10 -27.34
C ALA A 115 -20.00 -6.52 -26.59
N ASP A 116 -20.10 -6.37 -25.27
CA ASP A 116 -19.00 -5.86 -24.44
C ASP A 116 -17.82 -6.84 -24.43
N LEU A 117 -18.12 -8.15 -24.36
CA LEU A 117 -17.12 -9.21 -24.45
C LEU A 117 -16.43 -9.25 -25.82
N SER A 118 -17.17 -9.01 -26.89
CA SER A 118 -16.61 -8.90 -28.25
C SER A 118 -15.71 -7.68 -28.39
N ALA A 119 -16.09 -6.54 -27.77
CA ALA A 119 -15.27 -5.33 -27.77
C ALA A 119 -13.91 -5.56 -27.08
N LEU A 120 -13.87 -6.33 -25.97
CA LEU A 120 -12.62 -6.74 -25.34
C LEU A 120 -11.75 -7.56 -26.31
N ALA A 121 -12.31 -8.59 -26.96
CA ALA A 121 -11.57 -9.40 -27.92
C ALA A 121 -11.04 -8.57 -29.11
N LEU A 122 -11.80 -7.60 -29.59
CA LEU A 122 -11.38 -6.65 -30.64
C LEU A 122 -10.27 -5.69 -30.18
N SER A 123 -10.28 -5.28 -28.92
CA SER A 123 -9.26 -4.39 -28.37
C SER A 123 -7.87 -5.03 -28.29
N GLY A 124 -7.79 -6.37 -28.32
CA GLY A 124 -6.55 -7.13 -28.14
C GLY A 124 -5.98 -7.09 -26.72
N ARG A 125 -6.66 -6.44 -25.77
CA ARG A 125 -6.26 -6.40 -24.36
C ARG A 125 -6.50 -7.76 -23.72
N GLN A 126 -5.53 -8.23 -22.94
CA GLN A 126 -5.66 -9.48 -22.19
C GLN A 126 -6.54 -9.33 -20.96
N VAL A 127 -6.52 -8.16 -20.31
CA VAL A 127 -7.28 -7.93 -19.08
C VAL A 127 -8.01 -6.59 -19.14
N GLU A 128 -9.27 -6.61 -18.72
CA GLU A 128 -10.09 -5.42 -18.57
C GLU A 128 -10.97 -5.51 -17.32
N LEU A 129 -11.14 -4.36 -16.65
CA LEU A 129 -12.18 -4.20 -15.64
C LEU A 129 -13.47 -3.78 -16.33
N ALA A 130 -14.52 -4.59 -16.24
CA ALA A 130 -15.83 -4.32 -16.83
C ALA A 130 -16.90 -4.11 -15.75
N TYR A 131 -17.99 -3.42 -16.08
CA TYR A 131 -19.16 -3.37 -15.21
C TYR A 131 -20.17 -4.42 -15.67
N GLY A 132 -20.71 -5.19 -14.72
CA GLY A 132 -21.73 -6.18 -15.06
C GLY A 132 -22.97 -5.53 -15.68
N SER A 133 -23.33 -5.96 -16.88
CA SER A 133 -24.55 -5.54 -17.58
C SER A 133 -25.76 -6.33 -17.06
N GLY A 134 -26.22 -6.03 -15.85
CA GLY A 134 -27.38 -6.73 -15.27
C GLY A 134 -28.08 -5.92 -14.19
N ALA A 135 -29.41 -5.89 -14.23
CA ALA A 135 -30.28 -5.05 -13.38
C ALA A 135 -30.09 -5.26 -11.85
N ALA A 136 -29.45 -6.35 -11.42
CA ALA A 136 -29.33 -6.73 -10.01
C ALA A 136 -27.90 -6.63 -9.44
N THR A 137 -26.85 -6.48 -10.25
CA THR A 137 -25.47 -6.41 -9.72
C THR A 137 -24.62 -5.42 -10.51
N ASN A 138 -24.64 -4.17 -10.05
CA ASN A 138 -23.69 -3.12 -10.42
C ASN A 138 -22.31 -3.43 -9.78
N LYS A 139 -21.78 -4.64 -9.99
CA LYS A 139 -20.49 -5.09 -9.47
C LYS A 139 -19.43 -4.96 -10.55
N LEU A 140 -18.20 -4.72 -10.12
CA LEU A 140 -17.07 -4.65 -11.03
C LEU A 140 -16.61 -6.08 -11.33
N LEU A 141 -16.27 -6.35 -12.58
CA LEU A 141 -15.86 -7.66 -13.05
C LEU A 141 -14.47 -7.56 -13.65
N VAL A 142 -13.70 -8.64 -13.53
CA VAL A 142 -12.40 -8.77 -14.18
C VAL A 142 -12.57 -9.74 -15.34
N ASN A 143 -12.38 -9.23 -16.55
CA ASN A 143 -12.45 -10.03 -17.77
C ASN A 143 -11.02 -10.34 -18.23
N PHE A 144 -10.72 -11.63 -18.38
CA PHE A 144 -9.45 -12.13 -18.92
C PHE A 144 -9.68 -12.76 -20.30
N TYR A 145 -9.07 -12.21 -21.33
CA TYR A 145 -9.14 -12.70 -22.70
C TYR A 145 -7.90 -13.52 -23.06
N LEU A 146 -8.14 -14.75 -23.52
CA LEU A 146 -7.14 -15.61 -24.13
C LEU A 146 -7.54 -15.88 -25.59
N GLY A 147 -6.76 -15.32 -26.51
CA GLY A 147 -6.87 -15.62 -27.94
C GLY A 147 -6.12 -16.91 -28.30
N GLY A 148 -6.76 -17.79 -29.07
CA GLY A 148 -6.11 -18.72 -29.99
C GLY A 148 -6.26 -18.21 -31.43
N ASN A 149 -5.88 -19.02 -32.43
CA ASN A 149 -5.91 -18.64 -33.86
C ASN A 149 -7.15 -17.81 -34.27
N ASP A 150 -8.29 -18.48 -34.49
CA ASP A 150 -9.57 -17.83 -34.85
C ASP A 150 -10.61 -17.89 -33.71
N ASN A 151 -10.26 -18.57 -32.62
CA ASN A 151 -11.15 -18.82 -31.49
C ASN A 151 -10.48 -18.33 -30.21
N GLY A 152 -11.27 -17.90 -29.23
CA GLY A 152 -10.74 -17.47 -27.94
C GLY A 152 -11.70 -17.76 -26.81
N VAL A 153 -11.25 -17.47 -25.60
CA VAL A 153 -12.02 -17.62 -24.37
C VAL A 153 -11.90 -16.35 -23.55
N ILE A 154 -13.01 -15.90 -22.97
CA ILE A 154 -13.02 -14.90 -21.92
C ILE A 154 -13.44 -15.56 -20.63
N VAL A 155 -12.62 -15.38 -19.60
CA VAL A 155 -12.91 -15.76 -18.22
C VAL A 155 -13.30 -14.50 -17.46
N THR A 156 -14.48 -14.51 -16.87
CA THR A 156 -14.96 -13.40 -16.04
C THR A 156 -14.92 -13.82 -14.58
N ALA A 157 -14.23 -13.05 -13.74
CA ALA A 157 -14.14 -13.26 -12.30
C ALA A 157 -14.71 -12.07 -11.52
N TYR A 158 -15.06 -12.31 -10.26
CA TYR A 158 -15.45 -11.24 -9.34
C TYR A 158 -14.24 -10.40 -8.91
N GLU A 159 -14.45 -9.10 -8.77
CA GLU A 159 -13.43 -8.17 -8.26
C GLU A 159 -12.99 -8.48 -6.84
N MET A 160 -13.85 -9.14 -6.05
CA MET A 160 -13.59 -9.46 -4.64
C MET A 160 -12.28 -10.23 -4.43
N GLN A 161 -11.90 -11.11 -5.36
CA GLN A 161 -10.63 -11.82 -5.24
C GLN A 161 -9.46 -10.82 -5.24
N LEU A 162 -9.42 -9.92 -6.22
CA LEU A 162 -8.35 -8.94 -6.32
C LEU A 162 -8.40 -7.95 -5.15
N ARG A 163 -9.59 -7.58 -4.68
CA ARG A 163 -9.74 -6.74 -3.48
C ARG A 163 -9.14 -7.38 -2.24
N ASN A 164 -9.36 -8.69 -2.04
CA ASN A 164 -8.79 -9.41 -0.92
C ASN A 164 -7.27 -9.47 -1.02
N GLU A 165 -6.70 -9.64 -2.22
CA GLU A 165 -5.26 -9.56 -2.41
C GLU A 165 -4.74 -8.16 -2.04
N LEU A 166 -5.46 -7.09 -2.40
CA LEU A 166 -5.08 -5.69 -2.09
C LEU A 166 -5.31 -5.28 -0.63
N ASP A 167 -6.16 -5.99 0.12
CA ASP A 167 -6.44 -5.72 1.53
C ASP A 167 -5.41 -6.36 2.47
N GLY A 168 -4.68 -7.38 2.00
CA GLY A 168 -3.69 -8.11 2.80
C GLY A 168 -2.42 -7.33 3.17
N PHE A 169 -2.35 -6.03 2.91
CA PHE A 169 -1.16 -5.20 3.08
C PHE A 169 -1.22 -4.31 4.34
N GLN A 170 -0.07 -3.72 4.69
CA GLN A 170 0.15 -3.00 5.96
C GLN A 170 -0.90 -1.91 6.27
N ASP A 171 -1.21 -1.76 7.57
CA ASP A 171 -2.20 -0.80 8.06
C ASP A 171 -1.97 0.62 7.54
N GLY A 172 -3.01 1.19 6.93
CA GLY A 172 -3.00 2.58 6.42
C GLY A 172 -2.34 2.78 5.06
N LEU A 173 -1.70 1.77 4.49
CA LEU A 173 -1.23 1.80 3.10
C LEU A 173 -2.42 1.58 2.16
N THR A 174 -2.62 2.47 1.20
CA THR A 174 -3.66 2.31 0.18
C THR A 174 -3.04 1.88 -1.13
N LEU A 175 -3.43 0.70 -1.63
CA LEU A 175 -3.03 0.18 -2.93
C LEU A 175 -4.15 0.32 -3.97
N LEU A 176 -3.80 0.87 -5.12
CA LEU A 176 -4.68 1.07 -6.27
C LEU A 176 -4.17 0.25 -7.43
N LEU A 177 -5.02 -0.64 -7.92
CA LEU A 177 -4.77 -1.44 -9.10
C LEU A 177 -5.51 -0.81 -10.29
N GLU A 178 -4.77 -0.40 -11.32
CA GLU A 178 -5.32 0.30 -12.48
C GLU A 178 -5.12 -0.48 -13.77
N PHE A 179 -6.21 -0.60 -14.54
CA PHE A 179 -6.26 -1.21 -15.87
C PHE A 179 -6.68 -0.15 -16.89
N GLY A 180 -5.76 0.72 -17.29
CA GLY A 180 -6.09 1.90 -18.10
C GLY A 180 -6.84 2.93 -17.26
N ASP A 181 -8.04 3.34 -17.70
CA ASP A 181 -8.82 4.40 -17.02
C ASP A 181 -9.62 3.92 -15.81
N ARG A 182 -9.71 2.60 -15.61
CA ARG A 182 -10.45 1.98 -14.50
C ARG A 182 -9.50 1.50 -13.44
N TYR A 183 -9.93 1.61 -12.18
CA TYR A 183 -9.12 1.22 -11.05
C TYR A 183 -9.95 0.63 -9.92
N ILE A 184 -9.29 -0.18 -9.10
CA ILE A 184 -9.85 -0.79 -7.88
C ILE A 184 -8.89 -0.60 -6.72
N TRP A 185 -9.41 -0.60 -5.51
CA TRP A 185 -8.63 -0.74 -4.28
C TRP A 185 -9.37 -1.65 -3.30
N SER A 186 -8.83 -1.92 -2.13
CA SER A 186 -9.44 -2.82 -1.14
C SER A 186 -10.91 -2.49 -0.82
N HIS A 187 -11.24 -1.21 -0.65
CA HIS A 187 -12.54 -0.75 -0.17
C HIS A 187 -13.49 -0.17 -1.25
N GLY A 188 -13.00 0.04 -2.47
CA GLY A 188 -13.77 0.77 -3.51
C GLY A 188 -13.26 0.60 -4.93
N ASP A 189 -13.88 1.28 -5.88
CA ASP A 189 -13.50 1.28 -7.30
C ASP A 189 -13.67 2.65 -7.98
N SER A 190 -13.35 2.73 -9.26
CA SER A 190 -13.37 3.97 -10.04
C SER A 190 -14.72 4.70 -10.12
N ARG A 191 -15.82 4.15 -9.59
CA ARG A 191 -17.11 4.85 -9.49
C ARG A 191 -17.28 5.66 -8.22
N ASP A 192 -16.43 5.44 -7.22
CA ASP A 192 -16.50 6.19 -5.99
C ASP A 192 -16.20 7.67 -6.23
N ARG A 193 -16.93 8.54 -5.52
CA ARG A 193 -16.85 10.00 -5.72
C ARG A 193 -15.46 10.58 -5.51
N GLN A 194 -14.66 9.91 -4.69
CA GLN A 194 -13.33 10.37 -4.35
C GLN A 194 -12.34 9.22 -4.47
N ARG A 195 -11.32 9.44 -5.29
CA ARG A 195 -10.15 8.57 -5.38
C ARG A 195 -9.38 8.65 -4.05
N PRO A 196 -9.00 7.52 -3.45
CA PRO A 196 -8.31 7.54 -2.17
C PRO A 196 -6.93 8.20 -2.32
N SER A 197 -6.52 8.88 -1.26
CA SER A 197 -5.27 9.66 -1.23
C SER A 197 -4.06 8.74 -1.14
N GLN A 198 -3.05 9.00 -1.97
CA GLN A 198 -1.75 8.31 -1.97
C GLN A 198 -0.59 9.31 -1.99
N SER A 199 -0.79 10.47 -1.35
CA SER A 199 0.09 11.64 -1.46
C SER A 199 1.42 11.49 -0.74
N GLU A 200 1.50 10.62 0.26
CA GLU A 200 2.71 10.40 1.06
C GLU A 200 3.35 9.07 0.67
N PHE A 201 4.67 9.10 0.46
CA PHE A 201 5.49 7.92 0.10
C PHE A 201 4.90 7.10 -1.05
N THR A 202 4.53 7.77 -2.15
CA THR A 202 3.96 7.11 -3.32
C THR A 202 4.98 6.19 -3.99
N ALA A 203 4.59 4.95 -4.24
CA ALA A 203 5.35 3.97 -5.01
C ALA A 203 4.46 3.39 -6.12
N ASN A 204 5.07 3.05 -7.26
CA ASN A 204 4.36 2.48 -8.40
C ASN A 204 5.11 1.27 -8.94
N ALA A 205 4.39 0.22 -9.33
CA ALA A 205 4.92 -0.91 -10.08
C ALA A 205 3.97 -1.27 -11.22
N HIS A 206 4.54 -1.90 -12.25
CA HIS A 206 3.83 -2.28 -13.46
C HIS A 206 4.01 -3.79 -13.70
N SER A 207 2.93 -4.49 -14.01
CA SER A 207 2.98 -5.91 -14.40
C SER A 207 3.42 -6.03 -15.84
N VAL A 208 4.59 -6.61 -16.07
CA VAL A 208 5.10 -6.91 -17.42
C VAL A 208 4.23 -7.94 -18.14
N LYS A 209 3.57 -8.83 -17.38
CA LYS A 209 2.82 -9.96 -17.91
C LYS A 209 1.43 -9.57 -18.40
N TYR A 210 0.72 -8.73 -17.64
CA TYR A 210 -0.68 -8.38 -17.93
C TYR A 210 -0.93 -6.89 -18.20
N GLY A 211 0.11 -6.04 -18.11
CA GLY A 211 0.05 -4.63 -18.55
C GLY A 211 -0.79 -3.72 -17.67
N TYR A 212 -1.00 -4.07 -16.40
CA TYR A 212 -1.64 -3.20 -15.40
C TYR A 212 -0.60 -2.51 -14.52
N GLN A 213 -1.03 -1.49 -13.79
CA GLN A 213 -0.18 -0.81 -12.81
C GLN A 213 -0.78 -0.82 -11.40
N VAL A 214 0.08 -0.95 -10.41
CA VAL A 214 -0.24 -0.80 -8.99
C VAL A 214 0.40 0.47 -8.49
N LYS A 215 -0.41 1.35 -7.90
CA LYS A 215 0.06 2.54 -7.18
C LYS A 215 -0.22 2.36 -5.71
N GLY A 216 0.76 2.58 -4.86
CA GLY A 216 0.65 2.52 -3.42
C GLY A 216 1.08 3.81 -2.76
N GLY A 217 0.49 4.12 -1.62
CA GLY A 217 0.92 5.26 -0.81
C GLY A 217 0.02 5.46 0.38
N TYR A 218 0.42 6.39 1.24
CA TYR A 218 -0.32 6.75 2.44
C TYR A 218 -1.17 7.99 2.19
N ALA A 219 -2.28 8.08 2.93
CA ALA A 219 -3.14 9.26 2.91
C ALA A 219 -2.41 10.46 3.52
N GLN A 220 -2.80 11.66 3.10
CA GLN A 220 -2.24 12.90 3.65
C GLN A 220 -2.44 12.98 5.17
N GLY A 221 -1.38 13.35 5.89
CA GLY A 221 -1.36 13.46 7.34
C GLY A 221 -1.17 12.13 8.08
N TYR A 222 -1.00 11.01 7.37
CA TYR A 222 -0.74 9.72 8.00
C TYR A 222 0.59 9.73 8.76
N THR A 223 1.66 10.21 8.13
CA THR A 223 3.00 10.26 8.75
C THR A 223 3.01 11.08 10.02
N ALA A 224 2.36 12.26 10.00
CA ALA A 224 2.28 13.14 11.16
C ALA A 224 1.48 12.49 12.32
N ARG A 225 0.41 11.77 12.00
CA ARG A 225 -0.40 11.05 12.99
C ARG A 225 0.39 9.91 13.62
N GLU A 226 1.07 9.12 12.79
CA GLU A 226 1.87 7.97 13.23
C GLU A 226 3.10 8.41 14.03
N ALA A 227 3.77 9.48 13.59
CA ALA A 227 4.86 10.11 14.32
C ALA A 227 4.41 10.61 15.69
N ARG A 228 3.23 11.24 15.78
CA ARG A 228 2.68 11.72 17.06
C ARG A 228 2.37 10.57 18.02
N GLN A 229 1.78 9.48 17.51
CA GLN A 229 1.45 8.31 18.30
C GLN A 229 2.71 7.61 18.82
N SER A 230 3.69 7.41 17.96
CA SER A 230 4.99 6.82 18.32
C SER A 230 5.77 7.73 19.29
N MET A 231 5.70 9.06 19.10
CA MET A 231 6.35 10.03 19.97
C MET A 231 5.78 9.97 21.39
N LEU A 232 4.46 9.82 21.56
CA LEU A 232 3.85 9.68 22.88
C LEU A 232 4.36 8.45 23.66
N GLN A 233 4.75 7.38 22.94
CA GLN A 233 5.28 6.17 23.56
C GLN A 233 6.78 6.28 23.91
N ILE A 234 7.57 6.98 23.10
CA ILE A 234 9.04 7.07 23.24
C ILE A 234 9.47 8.29 24.08
N LEU A 235 8.67 9.34 24.15
CA LEU A 235 9.01 10.57 24.87
C LEU A 235 9.34 10.35 26.37
N PRO A 236 8.64 9.50 27.14
CA PRO A 236 8.99 9.26 28.54
C PRO A 236 10.39 8.68 28.74
N SER A 237 10.82 7.75 27.87
CA SER A 237 12.15 7.14 27.96
C SER A 237 13.24 8.13 27.58
N LEU A 238 13.03 8.92 26.53
CA LEU A 238 13.96 10.00 26.15
C LEU A 238 14.08 11.06 27.25
N MET A 239 12.97 11.44 27.89
CA MET A 239 13.00 12.37 29.02
C MET A 239 13.82 11.83 30.19
N LEU A 240 13.67 10.55 30.53
CA LEU A 240 14.47 9.92 31.58
C LEU A 240 15.97 10.00 31.25
N VAL A 241 16.36 9.67 30.02
CA VAL A 241 17.75 9.80 29.56
C VAL A 241 18.24 11.24 29.68
N GLY A 242 17.47 12.22 29.20
CA GLY A 242 17.81 13.64 29.31
C GLY A 242 17.99 14.12 30.76
N ILE A 243 17.12 13.69 31.68
CA ILE A 243 17.21 14.00 33.12
C ILE A 243 18.48 13.39 33.72
N VAL A 244 18.79 12.13 33.40
CA VAL A 244 19.99 11.45 33.90
C VAL A 244 21.26 12.13 33.39
N THR A 245 21.33 12.42 32.08
CA THR A 245 22.47 13.14 31.47
C THR A 245 22.65 14.51 32.10
N GLY A 246 21.57 15.29 32.25
CA GLY A 246 21.61 16.60 32.91
C GLY A 246 22.06 16.52 34.37
N SER A 247 21.61 15.51 35.11
CA SER A 247 21.99 15.28 36.51
C SER A 247 23.48 14.95 36.66
N ILE A 248 24.03 14.11 35.78
CA ILE A 248 25.46 13.75 35.78
C ILE A 248 26.33 14.98 35.51
N VAL A 249 25.98 15.78 34.50
CA VAL A 249 26.73 17.01 34.17
C VAL A 249 26.65 18.01 35.32
N TYR A 250 25.47 18.17 35.93
CA TYR A 250 25.29 19.04 37.09
C TYR A 250 26.18 18.62 38.26
N LEU A 251 26.20 17.32 38.60
CA LEU A 251 27.06 16.79 39.67
C LEU A 251 28.54 16.97 39.36
N ALA A 252 28.97 16.79 38.11
CA ALA A 252 30.35 17.02 37.69
C ALA A 252 30.77 18.49 37.86
N LEU A 253 29.94 19.43 37.43
CA LEU A 253 30.18 20.86 37.60
C LEU A 253 30.16 21.27 39.08
N PHE A 254 29.24 20.70 39.88
CA PHE A 254 29.17 20.94 41.32
C PHE A 254 30.45 20.47 42.02
N ARG A 255 30.92 19.25 41.74
CA ARG A 255 32.19 18.72 42.27
C ARG A 255 33.39 19.58 41.87
N ALA A 256 33.45 20.03 40.62
CA ALA A 256 34.51 20.92 40.15
C ALA A 256 34.53 22.28 40.89
N ARG A 257 33.36 22.84 41.24
CA ARG A 257 33.26 24.08 42.04
C ARG A 257 33.72 23.88 43.48
N VAL A 258 33.36 22.76 44.10
CA VAL A 258 33.79 22.44 45.47
C VAL A 258 35.31 22.23 45.53
N GLY A 259 35.89 21.52 44.56
CA GLY A 259 37.35 21.32 44.47
C GLY A 259 38.16 22.62 44.27
N ARG A 260 37.64 23.58 43.49
CA ARG A 260 38.26 24.92 43.33
C ARG A 260 38.21 25.78 44.59
N ARG A 261 37.17 25.64 45.42
CA ARG A 261 37.08 26.37 46.70
C ARG A 261 38.05 25.81 47.75
N GLY A 262 38.30 24.50 47.75
CA GLY A 262 39.27 23.88 48.65
C GLY A 262 40.73 24.23 48.34
N THR A 263 41.08 24.41 47.06
CA THR A 263 42.44 24.81 46.65
C THR A 263 42.75 26.29 46.90
N ALA A 264 41.73 27.18 46.85
CA ALA A 264 41.89 28.58 47.21
C ALA A 264 42.07 28.80 48.73
N ALA A 265 41.59 27.87 49.57
CA ALA A 265 41.74 27.94 51.03
C ALA A 265 43.10 27.45 51.55
N ASN A 266 43.88 26.72 50.73
CA ASN A 266 45.21 26.21 51.10
C ASN A 266 46.38 27.15 50.68
N HIS A 267 46.08 28.29 50.08
CA HIS A 267 47.07 29.31 49.66
C HIS A 267 46.86 30.68 50.32
N ALA A 268 46.11 30.74 51.41
CA ALA A 268 45.96 31.93 52.26
C ALA A 268 46.76 31.76 53.55
#